data_AF-W6UCQ5-F1
#
_entry.id   AF-W6UCQ5-F1
#
_cell.length_a   1.000
_cell.length_b   1.000
_cell.length_c   1.000
_cell.angle_alpha   90.00
_cell.angle_beta   90.00
_cell.angle_gamma   90.00
#
_symmetry.space_group_name_H-M   'P 1'
#
loop_
_entity.id
_entity.type
_entity.pdbx_description
1 polymer ?
#
loop_
_entity_poly.entity_id
_entity_poly.type
_entity_poly.pdbx_seq_one_letter_code
_entity_poly.pdbx_strand_id
1 'polypeptide(L)'
;MQISRIRREDYEAVKGHSEYEDLLQCNNLPSSATPRGHQFPAAFMIAASGLDEHGLGSEQKHLPYTHLDIAGSAGGIDVLPTGAPLLMFVSMYILPRL
;
A
#
# COMPACT_ATOMS: atom_id res chain seq x y z
N MET A 1 -11.59 -3.54 -10.12
CA MET A 1 -10.64 -3.08 -9.10
C MET A 1 -10.63 -4.08 -7.97
N GLN A 2 -9.47 -4.65 -7.64
CA GLN A 2 -9.34 -5.50 -6.46
C GLN A 2 -9.09 -4.61 -5.25
N ILE A 3 -9.87 -4.79 -4.18
CA ILE A 3 -9.70 -4.06 -2.93
C ILE A 3 -9.21 -5.06 -1.89
N SER A 4 -8.00 -4.85 -1.38
CA SER A 4 -7.41 -5.67 -0.33
C SER A 4 -7.38 -4.90 0.99
N ARG A 5 -7.60 -5.62 2.09
CA ARG A 5 -7.46 -5.08 3.44
C ARG A 5 -6.08 -5.44 3.99
N ILE A 6 -5.43 -4.46 4.60
CA ILE A 6 -4.24 -4.68 5.43
C ILE A 6 -4.65 -5.43 6.70
N ARG A 7 -3.79 -6.33 7.15
CA ARG A 7 -4.00 -7.18 8.31
C ARG A 7 -2.76 -7.19 9.19
N ARG A 8 -2.90 -7.72 10.40
CA ARG A 8 -1.80 -7.81 11.37
C ARG A 8 -0.57 -8.52 10.80
N GLU A 9 -0.76 -9.63 10.08
CA GLU A 9 0.35 -10.38 9.49
C GLU A 9 1.17 -9.59 8.46
N ASP A 10 0.57 -8.57 7.82
CA ASP A 10 1.29 -7.70 6.89
C ASP A 10 2.27 -6.77 7.63
N TYR A 11 1.92 -6.35 8.85
CA TYR A 11 2.79 -5.57 9.73
C TYR A 11 3.90 -6.44 10.35
N GLU A 12 3.58 -7.67 10.74
CA GLU A 12 4.60 -8.60 11.25
C GLU A 12 5.67 -8.92 10.19
N ALA A 13 5.30 -8.95 8.91
CA ALA A 13 6.22 -9.19 7.80
C ALA A 13 7.25 -8.07 7.58
N VAL A 14 7.01 -6.86 8.12
CA VAL A 14 7.87 -5.67 7.94
C VAL A 14 8.48 -5.19 9.25
N LYS A 15 8.33 -5.96 10.34
CA LYS A 15 8.95 -5.66 11.61
C LYS A 15 10.46 -5.89 11.54
N GLY A 16 11.26 -5.04 12.19
CA GLY A 16 12.68 -5.29 12.34
C GLY A 16 12.97 -6.63 13.03
N HIS A 17 13.99 -7.34 12.54
CA HIS A 17 14.41 -8.64 13.08
C HIS A 17 15.69 -8.54 13.92
N SER A 18 16.35 -7.38 13.90
CA SER A 18 17.56 -7.09 14.64
C SER A 18 17.49 -5.73 15.33
N GLU A 19 18.51 -5.42 16.15
CA GLU A 19 18.69 -4.10 16.78
C GLU A 19 19.13 -3.00 15.80
N TYR A 20 19.46 -3.37 14.56
CA TYR A 20 19.96 -2.43 13.54
C TYR A 20 18.84 -1.85 12.67
N GLU A 21 17.63 -2.37 12.75
CA GLU A 21 16.49 -1.86 11.98
C GLU A 21 15.18 -1.85 12.77
N ASP A 22 14.41 -0.78 12.64
CA ASP A 22 13.05 -0.71 13.21
C ASP A 22 12.05 -1.44 12.31
N LEU A 23 12.26 -1.37 10.99
CA LEU A 23 11.38 -1.92 9.96
C LEU A 23 12.18 -2.59 8.84
N LEU A 24 11.66 -3.70 8.33
CA LEU A 24 12.14 -4.41 7.16
C LEU A 24 11.34 -4.00 5.90
N GLN A 25 12.02 -3.41 4.92
CA GLN A 25 11.37 -2.90 3.70
C GLN A 25 10.93 -3.98 2.71
N CYS A 26 11.63 -5.12 2.66
CA CYS A 26 11.36 -6.19 1.73
C CYS A 26 11.91 -7.53 2.22
N ASN A 27 11.39 -8.61 1.65
CA ASN A 27 12.01 -9.92 1.75
C ASN A 27 12.82 -10.23 0.46
N ASN A 28 13.49 -11.37 0.46
CA ASN A 28 14.31 -11.82 -0.68
C ASN A 28 13.54 -12.67 -1.70
N LEU A 29 12.20 -12.68 -1.64
CA LEU A 29 11.34 -13.48 -2.51
C LEU A 29 10.54 -12.57 -3.45
N PRO A 30 10.21 -13.04 -4.66
CA PRO A 30 9.21 -12.36 -5.48
C PRO A 30 7.89 -12.21 -4.74
N SER A 31 7.12 -11.13 -5.01
CA SER A 31 5.80 -10.91 -4.40
C SER A 31 4.84 -12.08 -4.65
N SER A 32 4.95 -12.77 -5.80
CA SER A 32 4.15 -13.96 -6.13
C SER A 32 4.48 -15.20 -5.29
N ALA A 33 5.70 -15.26 -4.74
CA ALA A 33 6.17 -16.34 -3.86
C ALA A 33 6.07 -15.97 -2.37
N THR A 34 5.61 -14.75 -2.07
CA THR A 34 5.40 -14.26 -0.70
C THR A 34 3.91 -14.33 -0.36
N PRO A 35 3.51 -15.06 0.69
CA PRO A 35 2.14 -14.97 1.20
C PRO A 35 1.79 -13.51 1.47
N ARG A 36 0.72 -13.01 0.84
CA ARG A 36 0.32 -11.60 0.92
C ARG A 36 1.41 -10.60 0.46
N GLY A 37 2.19 -11.01 -0.54
CA GLY A 37 3.35 -10.27 -1.04
C GLY A 37 3.09 -8.89 -1.64
N HIS A 38 1.83 -8.53 -1.90
CA HIS A 38 1.45 -7.21 -2.38
C HIS A 38 0.85 -6.32 -1.28
N GLN A 39 0.59 -6.86 -0.08
CA GLN A 39 0.01 -6.12 1.04
C GLN A 39 1.07 -5.60 2.00
N PHE A 40 2.13 -6.36 2.27
CA PHE A 40 3.19 -5.92 3.19
C PHE A 40 3.87 -4.61 2.77
N PRO A 41 4.05 -4.25 1.47
CA PRO A 41 4.63 -2.96 1.11
C PRO A 41 3.80 -1.76 1.60
N ALA A 42 2.46 -1.91 1.59
CA ALA A 42 1.57 -0.91 2.14
C ALA A 42 1.67 -0.86 3.69
N ALA A 43 1.83 -2.00 4.36
CA ALA A 43 2.06 -2.03 5.81
C ALA A 43 3.39 -1.35 6.18
N PHE A 44 4.46 -1.58 5.40
CA PHE A 44 5.73 -0.87 5.56
C PHE A 44 5.55 0.64 5.43
N MET A 45 4.90 1.12 4.38
CA MET A 45 4.68 2.56 4.20
C MET A 45 3.83 3.18 5.31
N ILE A 46 2.81 2.46 5.80
CA ILE A 46 1.99 2.93 6.92
C ILE A 46 2.86 3.11 8.17
N ALA A 47 3.64 2.10 8.55
CA ALA A 47 4.49 2.15 9.73
C ALA A 47 5.63 3.18 9.59
N ALA A 48 6.32 3.20 8.44
CA ALA A 48 7.45 4.10 8.20
C ALA A 48 7.04 5.58 8.15
N SER A 49 5.76 5.89 7.91
CA SER A 49 5.24 7.25 7.89
C SER A 49 4.48 7.66 9.15
N GLY A 50 4.36 6.77 10.14
CA GLY A 50 3.58 7.00 11.36
C GLY A 50 2.07 7.02 11.14
N LEU A 51 1.57 6.57 9.98
CA LEU A 51 0.13 6.52 9.70
C LEU A 51 -0.61 5.48 10.57
N ASP A 52 0.11 4.51 11.11
CA ASP A 52 -0.40 3.55 12.09
C ASP A 52 -0.85 4.23 13.39
N GLU A 53 -0.24 5.35 13.77
CA GLU A 53 -0.66 6.18 14.90
C GLU A 53 -2.05 6.81 14.71
N HIS A 54 -2.61 6.79 13.49
CA HIS A 54 -3.94 7.30 13.16
C HIS A 54 -4.98 6.20 12.90
N GLY A 55 -4.64 4.94 13.21
CA GLY A 55 -5.50 3.76 13.00
C GLY A 55 -6.78 3.74 13.85
N LEU A 56 -7.65 2.75 13.62
CA LEU A 56 -8.99 2.64 14.24
C LEU A 56 -9.02 2.61 15.78
N GLY A 57 -7.90 2.28 16.42
CA GLY A 57 -7.76 2.26 17.88
C GLY A 57 -7.06 3.48 18.47
N SER A 58 -6.77 4.50 17.66
CA SER A 58 -6.06 5.69 18.11
C SER A 58 -7.00 6.78 18.62
N GLU A 59 -6.58 7.48 19.67
CA GLU A 59 -7.18 8.73 20.13
C GLU A 59 -6.81 9.92 19.22
N GLN A 60 -5.78 9.76 18.39
CA GLN A 60 -5.42 10.77 17.40
C GLN A 60 -6.46 10.82 16.27
N LYS A 61 -6.57 11.97 15.61
CA LYS A 61 -7.49 12.16 14.48
C LYS A 61 -7.19 11.15 13.37
N HIS A 62 -8.17 10.32 13.02
CA HIS A 62 -8.03 9.38 11.89
C HIS A 62 -7.78 10.10 10.56
N LEU A 63 -6.83 9.56 9.79
CA LEU A 63 -6.50 10.05 8.45
C LEU A 63 -7.05 9.10 7.38
N PRO A 64 -7.91 9.58 6.46
CA PRO A 64 -8.32 8.79 5.31
C PRO A 64 -7.11 8.52 4.40
N TYR A 65 -6.66 7.27 4.35
CA TYR A 65 -5.52 6.84 3.55
C TYR A 65 -5.84 5.58 2.76
N THR A 66 -5.43 5.56 1.49
CA THR A 66 -5.50 4.40 0.61
C THR A 66 -4.22 4.32 -0.20
N HIS A 67 -3.50 3.20 -0.09
CA HIS A 67 -2.42 2.88 -1.01
C HIS A 67 -2.98 2.29 -2.32
N LEU A 68 -2.47 2.75 -3.46
CA LEU A 68 -2.76 2.18 -4.77
C LEU A 68 -1.50 1.53 -5.33
N ASP A 69 -1.46 0.21 -5.32
CA ASP A 69 -0.46 -0.56 -6.08
C ASP A 69 -0.89 -0.60 -7.54
N ILE A 70 -0.17 0.14 -8.38
CA ILE A 70 -0.45 0.28 -9.82
C ILE A 70 0.52 -0.53 -10.69
N ALA A 71 1.41 -1.33 -10.11
CA ALA A 71 2.47 -2.00 -10.86
C ALA A 71 1.92 -2.83 -12.04
N GLY A 72 0.82 -3.56 -11.83
CA GLY A 72 0.16 -4.32 -12.90
C GLY A 72 -0.68 -3.46 -13.86
N SER A 73 -1.18 -2.30 -13.42
CA SER A 73 -2.08 -1.49 -14.23
C SER A 73 -1.38 -0.39 -15.01
N ALA A 74 -0.22 0.11 -14.57
CA ALA A 74 0.45 1.27 -15.14
C ALA A 74 1.02 1.03 -16.55
N GLY A 75 1.24 -0.23 -16.90
CA GLY A 75 1.98 -0.65 -18.10
C GLY A 75 3.32 -1.30 -17.70
N GLY A 76 3.80 -2.23 -18.53
CA GLY A 76 5.09 -2.87 -18.33
C GLY A 76 6.26 -1.98 -18.77
N ILE A 77 7.48 -2.45 -18.50
CA ILE A 77 8.71 -1.84 -19.05
C ILE A 77 8.63 -1.91 -20.59
N ASP A 78 9.01 -0.83 -21.26
CA ASP A 78 8.98 -0.67 -22.72
C ASP A 78 7.58 -0.76 -23.38
N VAL A 79 6.52 -0.69 -22.58
CA VAL A 79 5.13 -0.60 -23.06
C VAL A 79 4.62 0.82 -22.88
N LEU A 80 3.76 1.29 -23.80
CA LEU A 80 3.08 2.56 -23.64
C LEU A 80 2.29 2.59 -22.31
N PRO A 81 2.48 3.60 -21.45
CA PRO A 81 1.75 3.69 -20.19
C PRO A 81 0.24 3.76 -20.41
N THR A 82 -0.52 3.08 -19.55
CA THR A 82 -1.97 2.98 -19.70
C THR A 82 -2.73 4.21 -19.20
N GLY A 83 -2.08 5.04 -18.38
CA GLY A 83 -2.72 6.15 -17.66
C GLY A 83 -3.62 5.70 -16.49
N ALA A 84 -3.66 4.41 -16.15
CA ALA A 84 -4.39 3.96 -14.97
C ALA A 84 -3.73 4.47 -13.67
N PRO A 85 -4.49 4.91 -12.65
CA PRO A 85 -5.96 4.92 -12.53
C PRO A 85 -6.57 6.32 -12.75
N LEU A 86 -6.11 7.11 -13.72
CA LEU A 86 -6.57 8.50 -13.91
C LEU A 86 -8.09 8.61 -14.08
N LEU A 87 -8.69 7.80 -14.95
CA LEU A 87 -10.16 7.81 -15.17
C LEU A 87 -10.96 7.44 -13.92
N MET A 88 -10.42 6.58 -13.04
CA MET A 88 -11.04 6.27 -11.76
C MET A 88 -11.13 7.52 -10.88
N PHE A 89 -10.03 8.29 -10.79
CA PHE A 89 -10.02 9.53 -10.02
C PHE A 89 -10.92 10.61 -10.61
N VAL A 90 -10.94 10.77 -11.94
CA VAL A 90 -11.87 11.69 -12.62
C VAL A 90 -13.32 11.31 -12.30
N SER A 91 -13.67 10.03 -12.40
CA SER A 91 -15.02 9.55 -12.11
C SER A 91 -15.42 9.73 -10.64
N MET A 92 -14.48 9.62 -9.70
CA MET A 92 -14.78 9.71 -8.27
C MET A 92 -14.81 11.16 -7.76
N TYR A 93 -13.89 11.99 -8.27
CA TYR A 93 -13.64 13.32 -7.71
C TYR A 93 -14.03 14.48 -8.61
N ILE A 94 -14.15 14.29 -9.92
CA ILE A 94 -14.47 15.38 -10.86
C ILE A 94 -15.91 15.26 -11.35
N LEU A 95 -16.30 14.15 -11.96
CA LEU A 95 -17.62 14.00 -12.59
C LEU A 95 -18.80 14.24 -11.64
N PRO A 96 -18.79 13.83 -10.36
CA PRO A 96 -19.92 14.09 -9.45
C PRO A 96 -20.10 15.57 -9.07
N ARG A 97 -19.17 16.44 -9.48
CA ARG A 97 -19.17 17.88 -9.20
C ARG A 97 -19.44 18.73 -10.46
N LEU A 98 -19.63 18.09 -11.62
CA LEU A 98 -20.07 18.71 -12.87
C LEU A 98 -21.59 18.63 -12.97
#